data_AF-A0A1I5HZY0-F1
#
_entry.id   AF-A0A1I5HZY0-F1
#
_cell.length_a   1.000
_cell.length_b   1.000
_cell.length_c   1.000
_cell.angle_alpha   90.00
_cell.angle_beta   90.00
_cell.angle_gamma   90.00
#
_symmetry.space_group_name_H-M   'P 1'
#
loop_
_entity.id
_entity.type
_entity.pdbx_description
1 polymer ?
#
loop_
_entity_poly.entity_id
_entity_poly.type
_entity_poly.pdbx_seq_one_letter_code
_entity_poly.pdbx_strand_id
1 'polypeptide(L)' 'MELATRRAGSFVGRERHDLVPGCRADVVLVAAENVPDALPRAPVRSLVIAGGRVVAKDGEVLV' A
#
# COMPACT_ATOMS: atom_id res chain seq x y z
N MET A 1 2.67 -2.35 -11.84
CA MET A 1 2.15 -2.20 -10.47
C MET A 1 0.78 -2.83 -10.26
N GLU A 2 -0.11 -2.84 -11.26
CA GLU A 2 -1.46 -3.45 -11.17
C GLU A 2 -1.49 -4.89 -10.64
N LEU A 3 -0.55 -5.74 -11.07
CA LEU A 3 -0.50 -7.16 -10.69
C LEU A 3 -0.26 -7.40 -9.20
N ALA A 4 0.49 -6.52 -8.54
CA ALA A 4 0.82 -6.61 -7.11
C ALA A 4 -0.09 -5.74 -6.24
N THR A 5 -1.08 -5.06 -6.84
CA THR A 5 -1.99 -4.15 -6.16
C THR A 5 -3.42 -4.47 -6.59
N ARG A 6 -4.05 -3.64 -7.42
CA ARG A 6 -5.47 -3.71 -7.75
C ARG A 6 -5.93 -5.09 -8.23
N ARG A 7 -5.18 -5.71 -9.15
CA ARG A 7 -5.53 -7.04 -9.69
C ARG A 7 -5.22 -8.19 -8.73
N ALA A 8 -4.41 -7.97 -7.71
CA ALA A 8 -4.14 -8.98 -6.68
C ALA A 8 -5.32 -9.14 -5.70
N GLY A 9 -6.24 -8.17 -5.63
CA GLY A 9 -7.31 -8.13 -4.64
C GLY A 9 -8.14 -9.41 -4.55
N SER A 10 -8.48 -10.01 -5.71
CA SER A 10 -9.28 -11.24 -5.76
C SER A 10 -8.57 -12.44 -5.13
N PHE A 11 -7.24 -12.48 -5.15
CA PHE A 11 -6.45 -13.57 -4.55
C PHE A 11 -6.38 -13.49 -3.03
N VAL A 12 -6.71 -12.33 -2.44
CA VAL A 12 -6.71 -12.10 -0.99
C VAL A 12 -8.13 -11.86 -0.45
N GLY A 13 -9.15 -12.32 -1.17
CA GLY A 13 -10.55 -12.23 -0.75
C GLY A 13 -11.11 -10.80 -0.72
N ARG A 14 -10.54 -9.88 -1.51
CA ARG A 14 -11.01 -8.50 -1.61
C ARG A 14 -11.76 -8.29 -2.92
N GLU A 15 -13.04 -7.97 -2.81
CA GLU A 15 -13.88 -7.63 -3.95
C GLU A 15 -13.44 -6.31 -4.62
N ARG A 16 -13.02 -5.33 -3.80
CA ARG A 16 -12.45 -4.07 -4.27
C ARG A 16 -11.17 -3.74 -3.50
N HIS A 17 -10.04 -3.69 -4.21
CA HIS A 17 -8.72 -3.36 -3.65
C HIS A 17 -8.12 -2.18 -4.43
N ASP A 18 -8.45 -0.97 -3.99
CA ASP A 18 -8.11 0.26 -4.72
C ASP A 18 -8.11 1.46 -3.76
N LEU A 19 -7.55 2.59 -4.17
CA LEU A 19 -7.54 3.85 -3.41
C LEU A 19 -8.72 4.75 -3.81
N VAL A 20 -9.94 4.23 -3.65
CA VAL A 20 -11.19 4.96 -3.92
C VAL A 20 -12.10 4.95 -2.69
N PRO A 21 -13.00 5.95 -2.54
CA PRO A 21 -13.96 5.96 -1.44
C PRO A 21 -14.74 4.65 -1.33
N GLY A 22 -14.96 4.19 -0.09
CA GLY A 22 -15.64 2.93 0.22
C GLY A 22 -14.73 1.70 0.27
N CYS A 23 -13.49 1.77 -0.24
CA CYS A 23 -12.51 0.70 -0.03
C CYS A 23 -11.99 0.68 1.41
N ARG A 24 -11.45 -0.48 1.83
CA ARG A 24 -10.70 -0.59 3.07
C ARG A 24 -9.54 0.41 3.08
N ALA A 25 -9.38 1.14 4.17
CA ALA A 25 -8.33 2.16 4.34
C ALA A 25 -6.94 1.51 4.56
N ASP A 26 -6.41 0.88 3.51
CA ASP A 26 -5.06 0.33 3.44
C ASP A 26 -4.21 1.21 2.53
N VAL A 27 -3.23 1.89 3.10
CA VAL A 27 -2.42 2.87 2.40
C VAL A 27 -0.95 2.66 2.75
N VAL A 28 -0.09 2.66 1.74
CA VAL A 28 1.36 2.62 1.91
C VAL A 28 1.93 3.88 1.27
N LEU A 29 2.59 4.70 2.08
CA LEU A 29 3.35 5.85 1.59
C LEU A 29 4.79 5.43 1.28
N VAL A 30 5.26 5.81 0.10
CA VAL A 30 6.63 5.56 -0.37
C VAL A 30 7.21 6.86 -0.89
N ALA A 31 8.49 7.09 -0.62
CA ALA A 31 9.22 8.25 -1.13
C ALA A 31 9.67 7.99 -2.58
N ALA A 32 8.74 8.15 -3.51
CA ALA A 32 8.97 8.02 -4.95
C ALA A 32 8.10 9.03 -5.72
N GLU A 33 8.61 9.53 -6.84
CA GLU A 33 7.89 10.51 -7.65
C GLU A 33 6.73 9.86 -8.41
N ASN A 34 6.91 8.61 -8.83
CA ASN A 34 5.93 7.84 -9.58
C ASN A 34 6.20 6.34 -9.44
N VAL A 35 5.31 5.53 -10.02
CA VAL A 35 5.40 4.07 -9.97
C VAL A 35 6.67 3.51 -10.62
N PRO A 36 7.10 3.96 -11.83
CA PRO A 36 8.37 3.54 -12.41
C PRO A 36 9.62 3.85 -11.56
N ASP A 37 9.67 4.98 -10.85
CA ASP A 37 10.76 5.33 -9.93
C ASP A 37 10.79 4.41 -8.70
N ALA A 38 9.62 4.09 -8.14
CA ALA A 38 9.51 3.28 -6.92
C ALA A 38 10.00 1.84 -7.10
N LEU A 39 9.77 1.24 -8.27
CA LEU A 39 9.98 -0.19 -8.49
C LEU A 39 11.46 -0.65 -8.38
N PRO A 40 12.44 -0.03 -9.08
CA PRO A 40 13.84 -0.43 -8.97
C PRO A 40 14.48 0.00 -7.65
N ARG A 41 14.03 1.11 -7.06
CA ARG A 41 14.61 1.66 -5.83
C ARG A 41 14.13 0.95 -4.56
N ALA A 42 12.92 0.39 -4.60
CA ALA A 42 12.27 -0.25 -3.46
C ALA A 42 12.45 0.54 -2.14
N PRO A 43 12.06 1.83 -2.10
CA PRO A 43 12.29 2.68 -0.94
C PRO A 43 11.57 2.14 0.30
N VAL A 44 12.10 2.49 1.47
CA VAL A 44 11.43 2.22 2.75
C VAL A 44 10.04 2.87 2.74
N ARG A 45 9.06 2.12 3.26
CA ARG A 45 7.69 2.60 3.43
C ARG A 45 7.68 3.60 4.57
N SER A 46 7.47 4.88 4.28
CA SER A 46 7.46 5.95 5.29
C SER A 46 6.27 5.84 6.24
N LEU A 47 5.14 5.33 5.75
CA LEU A 47 3.94 5.08 6.55
C LEU A 47 3.17 3.89 5.99
N VAL A 48 2.65 3.06 6.88
CA VAL A 48 1.70 1.99 6.53
C VAL A 48 0.46 2.13 7.40
N ILE A 49 -0.69 2.25 6.73
CA ILE A 49 -2.03 2.23 7.32
C ILE A 49 -2.69 0.91 6.91
N ALA A 50 -3.25 0.19 7.87
CA ALA A 50 -4.03 -1.03 7.64
C ALA A 50 -5.38 -0.92 8.35
N GLY A 51 -6.46 -0.92 7.58
CA GLY A 51 -7.83 -0.79 8.07
C GLY A 51 -8.06 0.51 8.84
N GLY A 52 -7.46 1.61 8.39
CA GLY A 52 -7.56 2.92 9.03
C GLY A 52 -6.68 3.10 10.27
N ARG A 53 -5.81 2.13 10.60
CA ARG A 53 -4.87 2.22 11.72
C ARG A 53 -3.44 2.30 11.21
N VAL A 54 -2.64 3.21 11.76
CA VAL A 54 -1.20 3.25 11.51
C VAL A 54 -0.55 2.03 12.16
N VAL A 55 0.15 1.21 11.39
CA VAL A 55 0.76 -0.05 11.85
C VAL A 55 2.27 -0.11 11.68
N ALA A 56 2.84 0.74 10.81
CA ALA A 56 4.27 0.91 10.67
C ALA A 56 4.60 2.34 10.25
N LYS A 57 5.76 2.83 10.65
CA LYS A 57 6.26 4.15 10.30
C LYS A 57 7.78 4.11 10.14
N ASP A 58 8.29 4.75 9.09
CA ASP A 58 9.73 4.85 8.79
C ASP A 58 10.44 3.48 8.76
N GLY A 59 9.73 2.42 8.33
CA GLY A 59 10.23 1.04 8.27
C GLY A 59 10.03 0.20 9.54
N GLU A 60 9.62 0.80 10.64
CA GLU A 60 9.44 0.14 11.93
C GLU A 60 7.97 -0.23 12.19
N VAL A 61 7.73 -1.42 12.75
CA VAL A 61 6.38 -1.91 13.10
C VAL A 61 5.95 -1.37 14.46
N LEU A 62 4.69 -0.96 14.59
CA LEU A 62 4.14 -0.28 15.78
C LEU A 62 3.07 -1.09 16.53
N VAL A 63 2.73 -2.28 16.04
CA VAL A 63 1.64 -3.13 16.55
C VAL A 63 2.10 -4.53 16.91
#